data_AF-A0A9P5V4D2-F1
#
_entry.id   AF-A0A9P5V4D2-F1
#
_cell.length_a   1.000
_cell.length_b   1.000
_cell.length_c   1.000
_cell.angle_alpha   90.00
_cell.angle_beta   90.00
_cell.angle_gamma   90.00
#
_symmetry.space_group_name_H-M   'P 1'
#
loop_
_entity.id
_entity.type
_entity.pdbx_description
1 polymer ?
#
loop_
_entity_poly.entity_id
_entity_poly.type
_entity_poly.pdbx_seq_one_letter_code
_entity_poly.pdbx_strand_id
1 'polypeptide(L)'
;MLSIKEDLLRCCPDVTRYRVVDKTGDIVSEFLLNIADNITEFMFSYEHMSMETLTGLLHQMSLESVAHFHEQGFEYEKEVVPSISDHFRQSGRFLQLIPRGCSPLRILDLHLHEMDMDVAEVGKWTCKDLKTIRIRVKGLDTKEKILKAIHSGTDMSFEARVARHLLKFEKLWWGWLGYQTWTPI
;
A
#
# COMPACT_ATOMS: atom_id res chain seq x y z
N MET A 1 -22.67 -7.27 20.97
CA MET A 1 -21.37 -7.10 20.28
C MET A 1 -20.18 -7.63 21.07
N LEU A 2 -20.15 -7.50 22.41
CA LEU A 2 -19.11 -8.11 23.26
C LEU A 2 -18.92 -9.63 23.03
N SER A 3 -19.99 -10.40 22.79
CA SER A 3 -19.85 -11.86 22.61
C SER A 3 -19.14 -12.29 21.32
N ILE A 4 -19.31 -11.56 20.21
CA ILE A 4 -18.70 -11.94 18.92
C ILE A 4 -17.18 -11.69 18.97
N LYS A 5 -16.74 -10.61 19.62
CA LYS A 5 -15.31 -10.34 19.86
C LYS A 5 -14.67 -11.47 20.67
N GLU A 6 -15.29 -11.81 21.80
CA GLU A 6 -14.80 -12.87 22.70
C GLU A 6 -14.81 -14.23 22.00
N ASP A 7 -15.83 -14.53 21.20
CA ASP A 7 -15.93 -15.77 20.45
C ASP A 7 -14.87 -15.85 19.33
N LEU A 8 -14.63 -14.77 18.58
CA LEU A 8 -13.60 -14.73 17.55
C LEU A 8 -12.20 -14.86 18.14
N LEU A 9 -11.90 -14.14 19.23
CA LEU A 9 -10.62 -14.25 19.92
C LEU A 9 -10.43 -15.63 20.55
N ARG A 10 -11.51 -16.26 21.04
CA ARG A 10 -11.46 -17.62 21.58
C ARG A 10 -11.22 -18.67 20.50
N CYS A 11 -11.92 -18.57 19.37
CA CYS A 11 -11.83 -19.53 18.28
C CYS A 11 -10.53 -19.35 17.48
N CYS A 12 -10.06 -18.12 17.36
CA CYS A 12 -8.99 -17.73 16.46
C CYS A 12 -8.05 -16.70 17.10
N PRO A 13 -7.37 -17.03 18.23
CA PRO A 13 -6.58 -16.08 19.02
C PRO A 13 -5.37 -15.50 18.28
N ASP A 14 -4.84 -16.24 17.31
CA ASP A 14 -3.56 -15.94 16.66
C ASP A 14 -3.72 -15.37 15.25
N VAL A 15 -4.92 -14.90 14.89
CA VAL A 15 -5.15 -14.36 13.54
C VAL A 15 -4.48 -13.00 13.41
N THR A 16 -3.45 -12.98 12.57
CA THR A 16 -2.60 -11.83 12.29
C THR A 16 -2.70 -11.39 10.83
N ARG A 17 -3.44 -12.14 10.00
CA ARG A 17 -3.52 -11.93 8.55
C ARG A 17 -4.96 -11.90 8.09
N TYR A 18 -5.31 -10.87 7.36
CA TYR A 18 -6.67 -10.62 6.89
C TYR A 18 -6.71 -10.44 5.39
N ARG A 19 -7.79 -10.95 4.79
CA ARG A 19 -8.05 -10.81 3.36
C ARG A 19 -9.50 -10.43 3.15
N VAL A 20 -9.74 -9.30 2.51
CA VAL A 20 -11.07 -8.82 2.13
C VAL A 20 -11.26 -8.98 0.64
N VAL A 21 -12.08 -9.96 0.25
CA VAL A 21 -12.31 -10.31 -1.17
C VAL A 21 -13.74 -10.11 -1.62
N ASP A 22 -14.63 -9.69 -0.70
CA ASP A 22 -16.05 -9.51 -0.95
C ASP A 22 -16.59 -8.31 -0.17
N LYS A 23 -17.91 -8.11 -0.21
CA LYS A 23 -18.59 -6.96 0.41
C LYS A 23 -18.67 -7.01 1.95
N THR A 24 -17.86 -7.82 2.62
CA THR A 24 -17.81 -7.88 4.09
C THR A 24 -17.06 -6.72 4.76
N GLY A 25 -16.79 -5.63 4.03
CA GLY A 25 -16.04 -4.46 4.51
C GLY A 25 -16.53 -3.87 5.83
N ASP A 26 -17.84 -3.85 6.09
CA ASP A 26 -18.41 -3.34 7.35
C ASP A 26 -18.08 -4.23 8.56
N ILE A 27 -18.02 -5.55 8.35
CA ILE A 27 -17.61 -6.50 9.40
C ILE A 27 -16.11 -6.35 9.64
N VAL A 28 -15.34 -6.17 8.57
CA VAL A 28 -13.89 -6.01 8.65
C VAL A 28 -13.53 -4.72 9.37
N SER A 29 -14.17 -3.59 9.06
CA SER A 29 -13.88 -2.32 9.74
C SER A 29 -14.16 -2.40 11.24
N GLU A 30 -15.30 -2.99 11.63
CA GLU A 30 -15.63 -3.22 13.04
C GLU A 30 -14.61 -4.14 13.72
N PHE A 31 -14.15 -5.17 13.01
CA PHE A 31 -13.11 -6.07 13.49
C PHE A 31 -11.76 -5.36 13.67
N LEU A 32 -11.32 -4.59 12.68
CA LEU A 32 -10.08 -3.81 12.72
C LEU A 32 -10.08 -2.75 13.82
N LEU A 33 -11.23 -2.13 14.08
CA LEU A 33 -11.34 -1.05 15.06
C LEU A 33 -11.48 -1.55 16.49
N ASN A 34 -12.13 -2.71 16.69
CA ASN A 34 -12.55 -3.13 18.03
C ASN A 34 -11.96 -4.46 18.49
N ILE A 35 -11.44 -5.31 17.60
CA ILE A 35 -11.09 -6.70 17.92
C ILE A 35 -9.62 -6.99 17.65
N ALA A 36 -9.10 -6.53 16.51
CA ALA A 36 -7.76 -6.87 16.07
C ALA A 36 -6.71 -5.96 16.70
N ASP A 37 -5.80 -6.55 17.46
CA ASP A 37 -4.72 -5.81 18.12
C ASP A 37 -3.33 -6.10 17.53
N ASN A 38 -3.18 -7.13 16.67
CA ASN A 38 -1.90 -7.62 16.18
C ASN A 38 -1.91 -8.00 14.69
N ILE A 39 -2.59 -7.22 13.85
CA ILE A 39 -2.58 -7.50 12.41
C ILE A 39 -1.22 -7.19 11.82
N THR A 40 -0.60 -8.18 11.21
CA THR A 40 0.68 -8.05 10.50
C THR A 40 0.49 -7.96 8.99
N GLU A 41 -0.59 -8.54 8.44
CA GLU A 41 -0.84 -8.55 7.00
C GLU A 41 -2.30 -8.24 6.68
N PHE A 42 -2.51 -7.32 5.75
CA PHE A 42 -3.83 -7.01 5.25
C PHE A 42 -3.85 -6.98 3.72
N MET A 43 -4.65 -7.86 3.15
CA MET A 43 -4.88 -7.95 1.71
C MET A 43 -6.31 -7.53 1.39
N PHE A 44 -6.53 -6.77 0.31
CA PHE A 44 -7.88 -6.36 -0.06
C PHE A 44 -8.06 -6.23 -1.56
N SER A 45 -9.26 -6.55 -2.05
CA SER A 45 -9.72 -6.14 -3.37
C SER A 45 -10.11 -4.66 -3.32
N TYR A 46 -9.67 -3.85 -4.28
CA TYR A 46 -9.95 -2.40 -4.27
C TYR A 46 -11.45 -2.11 -4.20
N GLU A 47 -12.24 -2.90 -4.94
CA GLU A 47 -13.71 -2.80 -5.03
C GLU A 47 -14.46 -3.00 -3.71
N HIS A 48 -13.78 -3.50 -2.68
CA HIS A 48 -14.36 -3.84 -1.39
C HIS A 48 -13.76 -3.05 -0.23
N MET A 49 -12.84 -2.13 -0.52
CA MET A 49 -12.20 -1.33 0.50
C MET A 49 -13.06 -0.13 0.86
N SER A 50 -13.55 -0.09 2.11
CA SER A 50 -14.25 1.06 2.66
C SER A 50 -13.30 2.05 3.35
N MET A 51 -13.79 3.27 3.57
CA MET A 51 -13.07 4.32 4.30
C MET A 51 -12.85 3.95 5.77
N GLU A 52 -13.83 3.27 6.36
CA GLU A 52 -13.81 2.77 7.72
C GLU A 52 -12.75 1.68 7.87
N THR A 53 -12.67 0.78 6.88
CA THR A 53 -11.62 -0.25 6.82
C THR A 53 -10.23 0.39 6.75
N LEU A 54 -10.05 1.40 5.88
CA LEU A 54 -8.79 2.15 5.78
C LEU A 54 -8.41 2.82 7.09
N THR A 55 -9.39 3.43 7.77
CA THR A 55 -9.17 4.09 9.06
C THR A 55 -8.77 3.07 10.12
N GLY A 56 -9.45 1.92 10.18
CA GLY A 56 -9.10 0.82 11.07
C GLY A 56 -7.67 0.32 10.86
N LEU A 57 -7.22 0.21 9.60
CA LEU A 57 -5.84 -0.15 9.29
C LEU A 57 -4.80 0.85 9.80
N LEU A 58 -5.09 2.14 9.73
CA LEU A 58 -4.15 3.17 10.20
C LEU A 58 -3.92 3.12 11.71
N HIS A 59 -4.80 2.44 12.47
CA HIS A 59 -4.62 2.18 13.89
C HIS A 59 -3.80 0.90 14.19
N GLN A 60 -3.49 0.09 13.17
CA GLN A 60 -2.78 -1.18 13.35
C GLN A 60 -1.27 -0.96 13.44
N MET A 61 -0.76 -0.85 14.66
CA MET A 61 0.65 -0.59 14.94
C MET A 61 1.59 -1.73 14.56
N SER A 62 1.07 -2.95 14.38
CA SER A 62 1.83 -4.15 14.01
C SER A 62 1.86 -4.43 12.50
N LEU A 63 1.24 -3.59 11.68
CA LEU A 63 1.03 -3.88 10.26
C LEU A 63 2.35 -3.86 9.47
N GLU A 64 2.76 -5.03 8.99
CA GLU A 64 3.99 -5.25 8.22
C GLU A 64 3.74 -5.30 6.71
N SER A 65 2.54 -5.67 6.28
CA SER A 65 2.21 -5.86 4.87
C SER A 65 0.81 -5.35 4.55
N VAL A 66 0.71 -4.48 3.56
CA VAL A 66 -0.55 -4.09 2.93
C VAL A 66 -0.45 -4.36 1.44
N ALA A 67 -1.38 -5.16 0.92
CA ALA A 67 -1.37 -5.54 -0.48
C ALA A 67 -2.76 -5.58 -1.11
N HIS A 68 -2.82 -5.34 -2.41
CA HIS A 68 -3.99 -5.72 -3.18
C HIS A 68 -4.12 -7.25 -3.25
N PHE A 69 -5.34 -7.76 -3.09
CA PHE A 69 -5.64 -9.15 -3.34
C PHE A 69 -5.89 -9.38 -4.83
N HIS A 70 -5.20 -10.37 -5.39
CA HIS A 70 -5.35 -10.78 -6.79
C HIS A 70 -5.79 -12.22 -6.87
N GLU A 71 -6.94 -12.46 -7.49
CA GLU A 71 -7.39 -13.83 -7.80
C GLU A 71 -6.58 -14.46 -8.94
N GLN A 72 -6.14 -13.65 -9.90
CA GLN A 72 -5.34 -14.06 -11.05
C GLN A 72 -4.02 -13.29 -11.02
N GLY A 73 -2.90 -14.00 -11.15
CA GLY A 73 -1.56 -13.44 -10.97
C GLY A 73 -1.35 -12.17 -11.79
N PHE A 74 -1.21 -11.03 -11.11
CA PHE A 74 -0.83 -9.78 -11.77
C PHE A 74 0.60 -9.91 -12.29
N GLU A 75 0.75 -9.71 -13.59
CA GLU A 75 2.04 -9.73 -14.25
C GLU A 75 2.66 -8.34 -14.22
N TYR A 76 3.73 -8.19 -13.44
CA TYR A 76 4.43 -6.92 -13.23
C TYR A 76 5.32 -6.50 -14.40
N GLU A 77 5.68 -7.45 -15.27
CA GLU A 77 6.66 -7.28 -16.34
C GLU A 77 6.01 -7.06 -17.72
N LYS A 78 4.84 -6.40 -17.75
CA LYS A 78 4.18 -6.06 -19.00
C LYS A 78 4.88 -4.87 -19.66
N GLU A 79 5.06 -4.94 -20.98
CA GLU A 79 5.55 -3.79 -21.77
C GLU A 79 4.51 -2.67 -21.96
N VAL A 80 3.43 -2.66 -21.17
CA VAL A 80 2.34 -1.69 -21.26
C VAL A 80 2.07 -1.10 -19.88
N VAL A 81 2.06 0.23 -19.79
CA VAL A 81 1.61 0.92 -18.57
C VAL A 81 0.08 0.81 -18.48
N PRO A 82 -0.49 0.18 -17.43
CA PRO A 82 -1.93 0.02 -17.31
C PRO A 82 -2.65 1.36 -17.25
N SER A 83 -3.91 1.46 -17.70
CA SER A 83 -4.74 2.63 -17.41
C SER A 83 -5.04 2.71 -15.91
N ILE A 84 -5.26 3.91 -15.39
CA ILE A 84 -5.60 4.10 -13.97
C ILE A 84 -7.09 3.84 -13.79
N SER A 85 -7.43 2.87 -12.96
CA SER A 85 -8.79 2.73 -12.47
C SER A 85 -8.96 3.69 -11.30
N ASP A 86 -9.72 4.76 -11.52
CA ASP A 86 -9.99 5.82 -10.54
C ASP A 86 -10.92 5.33 -9.40
N HIS A 87 -10.89 4.05 -9.01
CA HIS A 87 -11.80 3.50 -8.00
C HIS A 87 -11.74 4.28 -6.68
N PHE A 88 -10.54 4.72 -6.32
CA PHE A 88 -10.33 5.45 -5.07
C PHE A 88 -10.50 6.96 -5.15
N ARG A 89 -10.60 7.60 -6.33
CA ARG A 89 -10.72 9.07 -6.52
C ARG A 89 -10.10 9.90 -5.36
N GLN A 90 -10.96 10.53 -4.57
CA GLN A 90 -10.62 11.37 -3.42
C GLN A 90 -10.18 10.55 -2.18
N SER A 91 -10.74 9.35 -1.98
CA SER A 91 -10.39 8.43 -0.89
C SER A 91 -8.99 7.83 -1.02
N GLY A 92 -8.40 7.83 -2.22
CA GLY A 92 -7.04 7.32 -2.45
C GLY A 92 -5.98 8.06 -1.63
N ARG A 93 -6.26 9.29 -1.20
CA ARG A 93 -5.37 10.04 -0.29
C ARG A 93 -5.14 9.33 1.04
N PHE A 94 -6.11 8.54 1.52
CA PHE A 94 -5.97 7.81 2.78
C PHE A 94 -5.02 6.62 2.67
N LEU A 95 -4.95 5.97 1.50
CA LEU A 95 -3.94 4.93 1.24
C LEU A 95 -2.51 5.49 1.39
N GLN A 96 -2.31 6.76 1.07
CA GLN A 96 -1.01 7.44 1.20
C GLN A 96 -0.63 7.73 2.67
N LEU A 97 -1.56 7.54 3.61
CA LEU A 97 -1.29 7.65 5.03
C LEU A 97 -0.74 6.35 5.63
N ILE A 98 -0.91 5.20 4.95
CA ILE A 98 -0.46 3.89 5.44
C ILE A 98 1.04 3.91 5.80
N PRO A 99 1.95 4.39 4.92
CA PRO A 99 3.38 4.46 5.25
C PRO A 99 3.73 5.42 6.39
N ARG A 100 2.78 6.28 6.82
CA ARG A 100 2.94 7.21 7.94
C ARG A 100 2.47 6.61 9.25
N GLY A 101 1.35 5.88 9.22
CA GLY A 101 0.77 5.24 10.40
C GLY A 101 1.46 3.92 10.77
N CYS A 102 1.95 3.18 9.78
CA CYS A 102 2.42 1.80 9.97
C CYS A 102 3.96 1.75 9.98
N SER A 103 4.59 2.01 11.13
CA SER A 103 6.06 2.00 11.24
C SER A 103 6.73 0.65 10.96
N PRO A 104 6.12 -0.53 11.22
CA PRO A 104 6.73 -1.81 10.88
C PRO A 104 6.57 -2.22 9.41
N LEU A 105 5.90 -1.41 8.58
CA LEU A 105 5.54 -1.77 7.22
C LEU A 105 6.79 -2.12 6.39
N ARG A 106 6.79 -3.35 5.85
CA ARG A 106 7.82 -3.94 4.98
C ARG A 106 7.35 -4.09 3.55
N ILE A 107 6.06 -4.29 3.32
CA ILE A 107 5.47 -4.47 2.00
C ILE A 107 4.31 -3.49 1.84
N LEU A 108 4.41 -2.65 0.81
CA LEU A 108 3.32 -1.81 0.34
C LEU A 108 3.05 -2.12 -1.13
N ASP A 109 2.01 -2.92 -1.39
CA ASP A 109 1.60 -3.30 -2.73
C ASP A 109 0.22 -2.71 -3.07
N LEU A 110 0.26 -1.52 -3.64
CA LEU A 110 -0.87 -0.74 -4.09
C LEU A 110 -0.74 -0.43 -5.59
N HIS A 111 -0.36 -1.41 -6.41
CA HIS A 111 -0.04 -1.23 -7.83
C HIS A 111 -1.24 -0.77 -8.71
N LEU A 112 -2.48 -0.81 -8.20
CA LEU A 112 -3.66 -0.19 -8.85
C LEU A 112 -3.91 1.26 -8.41
N HIS A 113 -3.25 1.73 -7.35
CA HIS A 113 -3.41 3.08 -6.81
C HIS A 113 -2.35 4.04 -7.37
N GLU A 114 -2.82 5.20 -7.84
CA GLU A 114 -1.98 6.33 -8.19
C GLU A 114 -1.72 7.22 -6.97
N MET A 115 -0.48 7.17 -6.48
CA MET A 115 0.01 7.98 -5.38
C MET A 115 0.37 9.39 -5.87
N ASP A 116 -0.02 10.40 -5.10
CA ASP A 116 0.28 11.81 -5.39
C ASP A 116 1.48 12.24 -4.53
N MET A 117 2.62 12.53 -5.14
CA MET A 117 3.84 12.86 -4.39
C MET A 117 3.72 14.14 -3.56
N ASP A 118 2.87 15.09 -3.99
CA ASP A 118 2.62 16.30 -3.20
C ASP A 118 1.93 15.91 -1.89
N VAL A 119 0.97 15.01 -1.96
CA VAL A 119 0.31 14.49 -0.75
C VAL A 119 1.25 13.62 0.05
N ALA A 120 2.01 12.70 -0.57
CA ALA A 120 2.92 11.77 0.10
C ALA A 120 4.04 12.48 0.88
N GLU A 121 4.49 13.65 0.44
CA GLU A 121 5.57 14.43 1.06
C GLU A 121 5.13 15.35 2.20
N VAL A 122 3.84 15.70 2.31
CA VAL A 122 3.31 16.55 3.41
C VAL A 122 3.62 15.98 4.80
N GLY A 123 3.84 14.68 4.92
CA GLY A 123 4.18 14.00 6.17
C GLY A 123 5.25 12.92 5.95
N LYS A 124 6.16 12.81 6.93
CA LYS A 124 7.26 11.85 6.91
C LYS A 124 6.72 10.41 7.02
N TRP A 125 7.11 9.56 6.08
CA TRP A 125 6.85 8.11 6.18
C TRP A 125 7.67 7.55 7.34
N THR A 126 7.04 6.73 8.18
CA THR A 126 7.63 6.16 9.39
C THR A 126 8.14 4.74 9.19
N CYS A 127 7.75 4.08 8.09
CA CYS A 127 8.14 2.73 7.70
C CYS A 127 9.60 2.63 7.21
N LYS A 128 10.56 2.65 8.13
CA LYS A 128 12.01 2.57 7.79
C LYS A 128 12.43 1.24 7.20
N ASP A 129 11.67 0.18 7.49
CA ASP A 129 11.97 -1.20 7.09
C ASP A 129 11.26 -1.64 5.81
N LEU A 130 10.79 -0.68 5.00
CA LEU A 130 10.12 -0.97 3.74
C LEU A 130 11.08 -1.70 2.78
N LYS A 131 10.71 -2.93 2.39
CA LYS A 131 11.48 -3.82 1.51
C LYS A 131 10.88 -3.90 0.11
N THR A 132 9.56 -3.81 0.01
CA THR A 132 8.84 -3.90 -1.26
C THR A 132 7.88 -2.73 -1.37
N ILE A 133 7.98 -1.98 -2.47
CA ILE A 133 7.01 -0.97 -2.84
C ILE A 133 6.51 -1.21 -4.26
N ARG A 134 5.20 -1.30 -4.44
CA ARG A 134 4.55 -1.40 -5.74
C ARG A 134 3.42 -0.40 -5.76
N ILE A 135 3.64 0.71 -6.42
CA ILE A 135 2.68 1.82 -6.49
C ILE A 135 2.68 2.37 -7.90
N ARG A 136 1.70 3.19 -8.21
CA ARG A 136 1.80 4.12 -9.34
C ARG A 136 2.01 5.52 -8.80
N VAL A 137 2.59 6.39 -9.60
CA VAL A 137 2.85 7.77 -9.21
C VAL A 137 2.24 8.71 -10.23
N LYS A 138 1.46 9.67 -9.76
CA LYS A 138 0.83 10.68 -10.61
C LYS A 138 1.87 11.43 -11.43
N GLY A 139 1.67 11.44 -12.75
CA GLY A 139 2.60 12.07 -13.68
C GLY A 139 3.76 11.18 -14.16
N LEU A 140 3.94 9.96 -13.60
CA LEU A 140 4.79 8.89 -14.14
C LEU A 140 3.95 7.89 -14.93
N ASP A 141 3.34 8.36 -16.00
CA ASP A 141 2.35 7.65 -16.81
C ASP A 141 2.93 7.03 -18.09
N THR A 142 4.21 7.26 -18.38
CA THR A 142 4.91 6.67 -19.54
C THR A 142 6.12 5.86 -19.11
N LYS A 143 6.48 4.89 -19.96
CA LYS A 143 7.70 4.08 -19.80
C LYS A 143 8.93 4.96 -19.60
N GLU A 144 9.08 6.00 -20.40
CA GLU A 144 10.25 6.87 -20.41
C GLU A 144 10.39 7.63 -19.09
N LYS A 145 9.28 8.17 -18.56
CA LYS A 145 9.28 8.85 -17.26
C LYS A 145 9.56 7.89 -16.11
N ILE A 146 8.99 6.70 -16.13
CA ILE A 146 9.23 5.67 -15.11
C ILE A 146 10.70 5.24 -15.11
N LEU A 147 11.24 4.89 -16.27
CA LEU A 147 12.65 4.51 -16.39
C LEU A 147 13.57 5.66 -15.98
N LYS A 148 13.24 6.90 -16.35
CA LYS A 148 14.00 8.05 -15.90
C LYS A 148 13.95 8.18 -14.38
N ALA A 149 12.82 7.98 -13.72
CA ALA A 149 12.72 8.02 -12.25
C ALA A 149 13.58 6.94 -11.58
N ILE A 150 13.62 5.73 -12.13
CA ILE A 150 14.43 4.62 -11.59
C ILE A 150 15.93 4.89 -11.70
N HIS A 151 16.37 5.55 -12.77
CA HIS A 151 17.79 5.75 -13.07
C HIS A 151 18.31 7.18 -12.77
N SER A 152 17.47 8.08 -12.27
CA SER A 152 17.87 9.49 -12.06
C SER A 152 18.72 9.66 -10.79
N GLY A 153 19.96 10.11 -10.97
CA GLY A 153 20.90 10.31 -9.87
C GLY A 153 20.85 11.69 -9.20
N THR A 154 20.55 12.78 -9.92
CA THR A 154 20.88 14.13 -9.38
C THR A 154 20.10 15.32 -9.94
N ASP A 155 19.17 15.16 -10.89
CA ASP A 155 18.48 16.32 -11.48
C ASP A 155 17.29 16.85 -10.62
N MET A 156 16.80 18.05 -10.95
CA MET A 156 15.64 18.68 -10.27
C MET A 156 14.30 18.28 -10.90
N SER A 157 14.27 17.23 -11.73
CA SER A 157 13.05 16.81 -12.40
C SER A 157 12.05 16.17 -11.44
N PHE A 158 10.80 16.06 -11.89
CA PHE A 158 9.77 15.32 -11.16
C PHE A 158 10.20 13.86 -10.95
N GLU A 159 10.82 13.24 -11.96
CA GLU A 159 11.30 11.87 -11.87
C GLU A 159 12.35 11.69 -10.76
N ALA A 160 13.31 12.62 -10.66
CA ALA A 160 14.31 12.59 -9.60
C ALA A 160 13.74 12.91 -8.21
N ARG A 161 12.67 13.72 -8.12
CA ARG A 161 11.94 13.92 -6.86
C ARG A 161 11.33 12.60 -6.38
N VAL A 162 10.66 11.85 -7.26
CA VAL A 162 10.12 10.51 -6.96
C VAL A 162 11.24 9.57 -6.53
N ALA A 163 12.33 9.54 -7.30
CA ALA A 163 13.51 8.71 -7.01
C ALA A 163 14.05 8.97 -5.60
N ARG A 164 14.34 10.24 -5.25
CA ARG A 164 14.83 10.62 -3.93
C ARG A 164 13.86 10.24 -2.80
N HIS A 165 12.56 10.35 -3.05
CA HIS A 165 11.56 9.97 -2.04
C HIS A 165 11.56 8.47 -1.75
N LEU A 166 11.77 7.63 -2.78
CA LEU A 166 11.74 6.16 -2.66
C LEU A 166 13.10 5.59 -2.25
N LEU A 167 14.20 6.12 -2.79
CA LEU A 167 15.56 5.67 -2.49
C LEU A 167 16.03 6.02 -1.09
N LYS A 168 15.27 6.81 -0.32
CA LYS A 168 15.55 7.06 1.11
C LYS A 168 15.37 5.82 1.99
N PHE A 169 14.71 4.77 1.48
CA PHE A 169 14.50 3.51 2.22
C PHE A 169 15.69 2.59 2.04
N GLU A 170 16.58 2.57 3.05
CA GLU A 170 17.82 1.77 3.05
C GLU A 170 17.60 0.26 2.84
N LYS A 171 16.43 -0.26 3.21
CA LYS A 171 16.09 -1.68 3.12
C LYS A 171 15.24 -2.03 1.90
N LEU A 172 14.98 -1.07 1.01
CA LEU A 172 14.18 -1.31 -0.18
C LEU A 172 14.94 -2.26 -1.10
N TRP A 173 14.29 -3.37 -1.47
CA TRP A 173 14.85 -4.37 -2.38
C TRP A 173 14.06 -4.45 -3.68
N TRP A 174 12.75 -4.25 -3.64
CA TRP A 174 11.89 -4.38 -4.81
C TRP A 174 11.00 -3.15 -4.96
N GLY A 175 11.13 -2.48 -6.11
CA GLY A 175 10.28 -1.37 -6.52
C GLY A 175 9.48 -1.71 -7.77
N TRP A 176 8.27 -1.18 -7.89
CA TRP A 176 7.50 -1.15 -9.14
C TRP A 176 6.71 0.15 -9.22
N LEU A 177 6.78 0.85 -10.36
CA LEU A 177 6.20 2.18 -10.57
C LEU A 177 5.20 2.24 -11.73
N GLY A 178 4.70 1.11 -12.23
CA GLY A 178 3.72 1.08 -13.33
C GLY A 178 4.16 0.37 -14.60
N TYR A 179 5.43 -0.06 -14.71
CA TYR A 179 5.99 -0.60 -15.96
C TYR A 179 6.87 -1.83 -15.77
N GLN A 180 7.86 -1.79 -14.88
CA GLN A 180 8.77 -2.91 -14.61
C GLN A 180 9.19 -2.92 -13.15
N THR A 181 9.54 -4.10 -12.63
CA THR A 181 10.21 -4.17 -11.33
C THR A 181 11.65 -3.69 -11.43
N TRP A 182 12.13 -3.05 -10.37
CA TRP A 182 13.50 -2.60 -10.26
C TRP A 182 14.04 -2.90 -8.86
N THR A 183 15.37 -3.01 -8.77
CA THR A 183 16.10 -3.16 -7.53
C THR A 183 16.88 -1.87 -7.28
N PRO A 184 16.78 -1.26 -6.08
CA PRO A 184 17.65 -0.14 -5.73
C PRO A 184 19.11 -0.58 -5.76
N ILE A 185 19.96 0.25 -6.38
CA ILE A 185 21.42 0.06 -6.44
C ILE A 185 22.05 0.67 -5.19
#